data_AF-I3SK90-F1
#
_entry.id   AF-I3SK90-F1
#
_cell.length_a   1.000
_cell.length_b   1.000
_cell.length_c   1.000
_cell.angle_alpha   90.00
_cell.angle_beta   90.00
_cell.angle_gamma   90.00
#
_symmetry.space_group_name_H-M   'P 1'
#
loop_
_entity.id
_entity.type
_entity.pdbx_description
1 polymer ?
#
loop_
_entity_poly.entity_id
_entity_poly.type
_entity_poly.pdbx_seq_one_letter_code
_entity_poly.pdbx_strand_id
1 'polypeptide(L)'
;MFRDDWASVITGSDEGVYAWVVANHALGTLGGDPSETTGIIELGGASAQVTFVSREAMLPLFSRTIKFGNVTYNLYSHSLLHFGLNVAHDSWREALISGNSNLASQYIQKGLRIDSCTPAGYSYNVDSWKSSPSSLSEKSHYHPTVQTRETFRSADLQHWCYYKRGKRHVLISIAT
;
A
#
# COMPACT_ATOMS: atom_id res chain seq x y z
N MET A 1 -14.18 -32.26 5.39
CA MET A 1 -12.93 -32.54 6.13
C MET A 1 -11.87 -31.60 5.60
N PHE A 2 -11.14 -30.91 6.48
CA PHE A 2 -10.03 -30.00 6.11
C PHE A 2 -8.69 -30.71 6.29
N ARG A 3 -7.67 -30.33 5.51
CA ARG A 3 -6.32 -30.89 5.57
C ARG A 3 -5.31 -29.79 5.88
N ASP A 4 -4.28 -30.11 6.67
CA ASP A 4 -3.27 -29.13 7.11
C ASP A 4 -2.48 -28.54 5.93
N ASP A 5 -2.33 -29.29 4.83
CA ASP A 5 -1.65 -28.83 3.61
C ASP A 5 -2.44 -27.79 2.80
N TRP A 6 -3.63 -27.39 3.25
CA TRP A 6 -4.42 -26.32 2.62
C TRP A 6 -4.09 -24.93 3.15
N ALA A 7 -3.30 -24.82 4.22
CA ALA A 7 -2.86 -23.54 4.75
C ALA A 7 -1.38 -23.30 4.40
N SER A 8 -1.12 -22.23 3.66
CA SER A 8 0.24 -21.79 3.35
C SER A 8 0.28 -20.28 3.16
N VAL A 9 1.48 -19.69 3.23
CA VAL A 9 1.69 -18.28 2.89
C VAL A 9 1.87 -18.17 1.38
N ILE A 10 1.00 -17.40 0.74
CA ILE A 10 1.11 -17.09 -0.70
C ILE A 10 2.19 -16.03 -0.94
N THR A 11 2.76 -16.02 -2.15
CA THR A 11 3.66 -14.92 -2.53
C THR A 11 2.84 -13.66 -2.80
N GLY A 12 3.40 -12.47 -2.54
CA GLY A 12 2.68 -11.22 -2.82
C GLY A 12 2.39 -11.01 -4.32
N SER A 13 3.19 -11.59 -5.22
CA SER A 13 2.86 -11.60 -6.65
C SER A 13 1.64 -12.47 -6.95
N ASP A 14 1.45 -13.59 -6.24
CA ASP A 14 0.27 -14.44 -6.41
C ASP A 14 -0.96 -13.78 -5.81
N GLU A 15 -0.83 -13.11 -4.67
CA GLU A 15 -1.87 -12.28 -4.06
C GLU A 15 -2.42 -11.24 -5.05
N GLY A 16 -1.54 -10.48 -5.71
CA GLY A 16 -1.93 -9.54 -6.76
C GLY A 16 -2.60 -10.20 -7.97
N VAL A 17 -2.13 -11.39 -8.39
CA VAL A 17 -2.76 -12.16 -9.48
C VAL A 17 -4.17 -12.61 -9.08
N TYR A 18 -4.35 -13.13 -7.87
CA TYR A 18 -5.67 -13.56 -7.38
C TYR A 18 -6.63 -12.38 -7.27
N ALA A 19 -6.19 -11.23 -6.75
CA ALA A 19 -6.98 -10.01 -6.72
C ALA A 19 -7.39 -9.55 -8.14
N TRP A 20 -6.46 -9.61 -9.11
CA TRP A 20 -6.73 -9.28 -10.50
C TRP A 20 -7.75 -10.23 -11.15
N VAL A 21 -7.65 -11.54 -10.87
CA VAL A 21 -8.61 -12.55 -11.36
C VAL A 21 -10.01 -12.26 -10.82
N VAL A 22 -10.13 -12.02 -9.51
CA VAL A 22 -11.42 -11.72 -8.86
C VAL A 22 -12.02 -10.44 -9.44
N ALA A 23 -11.23 -9.37 -9.59
CA ALA A 23 -11.70 -8.11 -10.13
C ALA A 23 -12.20 -8.25 -11.58
N ASN A 24 -11.43 -8.90 -12.46
CA ASN A 24 -11.82 -9.05 -13.87
C ASN A 24 -12.92 -10.09 -14.07
N HIS A 25 -13.06 -11.06 -13.17
CA HIS A 25 -14.24 -11.92 -13.13
C HIS A 25 -15.49 -11.11 -12.75
N ALA A 26 -15.42 -10.27 -11.71
CA ALA A 26 -16.53 -9.42 -11.29
C ALA A 26 -16.93 -8.38 -12.35
N LEU A 27 -15.95 -7.87 -13.11
CA LEU A 27 -16.18 -6.94 -14.22
C LEU A 27 -16.62 -7.63 -15.52
N GLY A 28 -16.63 -8.97 -15.58
CA GLY A 28 -17.02 -9.73 -16.77
C GLY A 28 -16.02 -9.66 -17.94
N THR A 29 -14.78 -9.23 -17.69
CA THR A 29 -13.72 -9.10 -18.70
C THR A 29 -12.83 -10.33 -18.79
N LEU A 30 -12.85 -11.20 -17.77
CA LEU A 30 -12.09 -12.44 -17.74
C LEU A 30 -12.64 -13.46 -18.77
N GLY A 31 -11.75 -14.07 -19.54
CA GLY A 31 -12.07 -14.91 -20.70
C GLY A 31 -12.28 -14.15 -22.02
N GLY A 32 -12.29 -12.81 -21.99
CA GLY A 32 -12.35 -11.94 -23.17
C GLY A 32 -10.97 -11.47 -23.64
N ASP A 33 -10.95 -10.37 -24.40
CA ASP A 33 -9.73 -9.72 -24.87
C ASP A 33 -8.84 -9.27 -23.68
N PRO A 34 -7.58 -9.73 -23.56
CA PRO A 34 -6.65 -9.28 -22.52
C PRO A 34 -6.50 -7.77 -22.42
N SER A 35 -6.70 -7.03 -23.50
CA SER A 35 -6.58 -5.58 -23.50
C SER A 35 -7.72 -4.83 -22.83
N GLU A 36 -8.88 -5.47 -22.65
CA GLU A 36 -10.06 -4.90 -22.00
C GLU A 36 -10.07 -5.15 -20.48
N THR A 37 -9.08 -5.90 -19.98
CA THR A 37 -8.95 -6.16 -18.55
C THR A 37 -8.50 -4.91 -17.79
N THR A 38 -8.98 -4.78 -16.55
CA THR A 38 -8.65 -3.70 -15.63
C THR A 38 -7.47 -4.12 -14.77
N GLY A 39 -6.46 -3.24 -14.66
CA GLY A 39 -5.36 -3.43 -13.72
C GLY A 39 -5.82 -3.18 -12.29
N ILE A 40 -5.13 -3.75 -11.31
CA ILE A 40 -5.43 -3.58 -9.89
C ILE A 40 -4.26 -2.94 -9.14
N ILE A 41 -4.63 -2.19 -8.11
CA ILE A 41 -3.80 -1.89 -6.95
C ILE A 41 -4.53 -2.49 -5.75
N GLU A 42 -3.95 -3.50 -5.12
CA GLU A 42 -4.47 -4.06 -3.87
C GLU A 42 -3.64 -3.51 -2.71
N LEU A 43 -4.31 -3.04 -1.66
CA LEU A 43 -3.69 -2.43 -0.49
C LEU A 43 -4.11 -3.22 0.75
N GLY A 44 -3.17 -4.00 1.27
CA GLY A 44 -3.30 -4.69 2.55
C GLY A 44 -2.67 -3.89 3.69
N GLY A 45 -2.57 -4.51 4.86
CA GLY A 45 -1.95 -3.88 6.03
C GLY A 45 -0.43 -3.79 5.96
N ALA A 46 0.23 -4.78 5.35
CA ALA A 46 1.70 -4.88 5.31
C ALA A 46 2.32 -4.61 3.93
N SER A 47 1.60 -4.90 2.85
CA SER A 47 2.05 -4.73 1.47
C SER A 47 0.99 -4.07 0.59
N ALA A 48 1.44 -3.61 -0.57
CA ALA A 48 0.58 -3.19 -1.67
C ALA A 48 1.01 -3.94 -2.95
N GLN A 49 0.08 -4.26 -3.83
CA GLN A 49 0.28 -5.15 -4.96
C GLN A 49 -0.21 -4.43 -6.21
N VAL A 50 0.56 -4.50 -7.29
CA VAL A 50 0.21 -3.91 -8.58
C VAL A 50 0.20 -5.02 -9.62
N THR A 51 -0.96 -5.24 -10.26
CA THR A 51 -1.11 -6.31 -11.25
C THR A 51 -1.94 -5.86 -12.46
N PHE A 52 -1.41 -6.09 -13.66
CA PHE A 52 -2.10 -5.73 -14.92
C PHE A 52 -1.54 -6.52 -16.12
N VAL A 53 -2.31 -6.61 -17.20
CA VAL A 53 -1.82 -7.18 -18.47
C VAL A 53 -0.80 -6.23 -19.10
N SER A 54 0.44 -6.72 -19.27
CA SER A 54 1.50 -5.96 -19.95
C SER A 54 1.59 -6.34 -21.42
N ARG A 55 1.89 -5.35 -22.26
CA ARG A 55 2.22 -5.54 -23.69
C ARG A 55 3.72 -5.49 -23.96
N GLU A 56 4.50 -5.16 -22.94
CA GLU A 56 5.95 -5.01 -23.03
C GLU A 56 6.64 -6.25 -22.46
N ALA A 57 7.89 -6.48 -22.89
CA ALA A 57 8.71 -7.53 -22.31
C ALA A 57 8.98 -7.23 -20.83
N MET A 58 8.71 -8.20 -19.96
CA MET A 58 8.89 -8.07 -18.51
C MET A 58 10.04 -8.95 -18.05
N LEU A 59 10.73 -8.51 -17.01
CA LEU A 59 11.66 -9.39 -16.30
C LEU A 59 10.89 -10.59 -15.74
N PRO A 60 11.45 -11.82 -15.78
CA PRO A 60 10.79 -13.03 -15.29
C PRO A 60 10.28 -12.91 -13.85
N LEU A 61 10.97 -12.11 -13.02
CA LEU A 61 10.58 -11.86 -11.62
C LEU A 61 9.16 -11.29 -11.49
N PHE A 62 8.77 -10.37 -12.37
CA PHE A 62 7.48 -9.69 -12.34
C PHE A 62 6.46 -10.28 -13.31
N SER A 63 6.89 -11.19 -14.18
CA SER A 63 6.02 -11.83 -15.17
C SER A 63 5.22 -12.96 -14.53
N ARG A 64 3.91 -12.99 -14.76
CA ARG A 64 3.02 -14.09 -14.41
C ARG A 64 2.14 -14.43 -15.60
N THR A 65 2.06 -15.69 -15.95
CA THR A 65 1.20 -16.16 -17.04
C THR A 65 0.06 -16.98 -16.44
N ILE A 66 -1.16 -16.60 -16.76
CA ILE A 66 -2.36 -17.36 -16.37
C ILE A 66 -3.15 -17.72 -17.62
N LYS A 67 -3.86 -18.85 -17.57
CA LYS A 67 -4.74 -19.30 -18.64
C LYS A 67 -6.15 -19.46 -18.08
N PHE A 68 -7.12 -18.82 -18.72
CA PHE A 68 -8.54 -18.94 -18.38
C PHE A 68 -9.32 -19.26 -19.65
N GLY A 69 -9.89 -20.47 -19.71
CA GLY A 69 -10.45 -21.02 -20.94
C GLY A 69 -9.40 -21.09 -22.05
N ASN A 70 -9.69 -20.45 -23.18
CA ASN A 70 -8.81 -20.39 -24.36
C ASN A 70 -7.93 -19.13 -24.40
N VAL A 71 -7.98 -18.28 -23.38
CA VAL A 71 -7.22 -17.03 -23.33
C VAL A 71 -6.04 -17.16 -22.38
N THR A 72 -4.88 -16.70 -22.83
CA THR A 72 -3.66 -16.59 -22.04
C THR A 72 -3.39 -15.12 -21.72
N TYR A 73 -3.20 -14.80 -20.44
CA TYR A 73 -2.88 -13.46 -19.97
C TYR A 73 -1.42 -13.41 -19.51
N ASN A 74 -0.67 -12.43 -20.01
CA ASN A 74 0.68 -12.11 -19.56
C ASN A 74 0.61 -10.90 -18.63
N LEU A 75 0.70 -11.16 -17.34
CA LEU A 75 0.53 -10.18 -16.28
C LEU A 75 1.89 -9.70 -15.79
N TYR A 76 1.99 -8.39 -15.57
CA TYR A 76 2.91 -7.82 -14.60
C TYR A 76 2.30 -8.01 -13.22
N SER A 77 3.06 -8.52 -12.25
CA SER A 77 2.65 -8.58 -10.84
C SER A 77 3.83 -8.32 -9.91
N HIS A 78 3.70 -7.30 -9.06
CA HIS A 78 4.73 -6.93 -8.09
C HIS A 78 4.09 -6.58 -6.75
N SER A 79 4.68 -7.11 -5.68
CA SER A 79 4.34 -6.80 -4.30
C SER A 79 5.36 -5.82 -3.71
N LEU A 80 4.89 -4.66 -3.29
CA LEU A 80 5.63 -3.66 -2.54
C LEU A 80 5.45 -3.92 -1.04
N LEU A 81 6.36 -4.71 -0.47
CA LEU A 81 6.38 -4.95 0.97
C LEU A 81 6.68 -3.65 1.73
N HIS A 82 6.06 -3.47 2.90
CA HIS A 82 6.11 -2.27 3.75
C HIS A 82 5.34 -1.05 3.24
N PHE A 83 4.69 -1.16 2.08
CA PHE A 83 3.78 -0.13 1.55
C PHE A 83 2.31 -0.39 1.86
N GLY A 84 2.01 -1.44 2.64
CA GLY A 84 0.68 -1.63 3.18
C GLY A 84 0.31 -0.54 4.17
N LEU A 85 -1.00 -0.34 4.36
CA LEU A 85 -1.56 0.80 5.09
C LEU A 85 -0.99 0.93 6.51
N ASN A 86 -0.96 -0.16 7.27
CA ASN A 86 -0.50 -0.16 8.66
C ASN A 86 1.01 0.08 8.75
N VAL A 87 1.80 -0.61 7.94
CA VAL A 87 3.27 -0.51 7.98
C VAL A 87 3.74 0.87 7.47
N ALA A 88 3.08 1.42 6.46
CA ALA A 88 3.36 2.77 5.97
C ALA A 88 3.02 3.82 7.04
N HIS A 89 1.90 3.66 7.73
CA HIS A 89 1.50 4.53 8.84
C HIS A 89 2.46 4.43 10.04
N ASP A 90 2.90 3.24 10.41
CA ASP A 90 3.91 3.05 11.46
C ASP A 90 5.27 3.66 11.07
N SER A 91 5.68 3.50 9.80
CA SER A 91 6.90 4.12 9.28
C SER A 91 6.82 5.66 9.31
N TRP A 92 5.66 6.23 8.99
CA TRP A 92 5.40 7.66 9.12
C TRP A 92 5.54 8.13 10.58
N ARG A 93 4.93 7.39 11.51
CA ARG A 93 5.02 7.67 12.95
C ARG A 93 6.46 7.62 13.46
N GLU A 94 7.22 6.60 13.08
CA GLU A 94 8.64 6.50 13.44
C GLU A 94 9.46 7.64 12.84
N ALA A 95 9.18 8.08 11.61
CA ALA A 95 9.83 9.23 11.00
C ALA A 95 9.52 10.54 11.75
N LEU A 96 8.28 10.71 12.24
CA LEU A 96 7.89 11.84 13.09
C LEU A 96 8.65 11.86 14.42
N ILE A 97 8.77 10.71 15.09
CA ILE A 97 9.45 10.57 16.39
C ILE A 97 10.96 10.76 16.23
N SER A 98 11.57 10.04 15.28
CA SER A 98 13.02 10.06 15.03
C SER A 98 13.52 11.40 14.47
N GLY A 99 12.60 12.21 13.93
CA GLY A 99 12.91 13.55 13.46
C GLY A 99 13.66 13.62 12.14
N ASN A 100 13.68 12.52 11.39
CA ASN A 100 14.42 12.36 10.14
C ASN A 100 13.59 12.76 8.89
N SER A 101 12.44 13.42 9.07
CA SER A 101 11.63 13.87 7.95
C SER A 101 12.15 15.20 7.39
N ASN A 102 12.88 15.11 6.26
CA ASN A 102 13.11 16.26 5.36
C ASN A 102 11.80 16.86 4.79
N LEU A 103 10.65 16.24 5.10
CA LEU A 103 9.28 16.69 4.80
C LEU A 103 8.64 17.55 5.90
N ALA A 104 9.28 17.75 7.06
CA ALA A 104 8.82 18.65 8.12
C ALA A 104 9.50 20.02 8.07
N SER A 105 9.82 20.52 6.88
CA SER A 105 10.43 21.84 6.67
C SER A 105 9.38 22.95 6.69
N GLN A 106 8.75 23.15 7.85
CA GLN A 106 8.31 24.47 8.30
C GLN A 106 7.95 24.42 9.78
N TYR A 107 8.68 25.21 10.58
CA TYR A 107 8.60 25.38 12.05
C TYR A 107 9.37 24.36 12.90
N ILE A 108 10.69 24.32 12.70
CA ILE A 108 11.61 23.98 13.79
C ILE A 108 11.56 25.13 14.81
N GLN A 109 10.62 25.05 15.75
CA GLN A 109 10.77 25.66 17.07
C GLN A 109 10.49 24.61 18.14
N LYS A 110 11.52 24.32 18.94
CA LYS A 110 11.42 23.71 20.28
C LYS A 110 10.74 22.33 20.37
N GLY A 111 11.23 21.33 19.64
CA GLY A 111 10.90 19.92 19.92
C GLY A 111 9.44 19.51 19.64
N LEU A 112 8.66 20.39 19.01
CA LEU A 112 7.29 20.15 18.58
C LEU A 112 7.28 19.45 17.23
N ARG A 113 6.69 18.25 17.15
CA ARG A 113 6.50 17.51 15.90
C ARG A 113 5.05 17.65 15.45
N ILE A 114 4.84 18.03 14.19
CA ILE A 114 3.50 18.21 13.62
C ILE A 114 3.14 16.95 12.84
N ASP A 115 2.02 16.33 13.21
CA ASP A 115 1.40 15.28 12.41
C ASP A 115 0.34 15.89 11.50
N SER A 116 0.71 16.05 10.23
CA SER A 116 -0.16 16.60 9.18
C SER A 116 -1.18 15.59 8.65
N CYS A 117 -0.93 14.29 8.87
CA CYS A 117 -1.77 13.20 8.36
C CYS A 117 -3.00 12.94 9.22
N THR A 118 -3.07 13.59 10.38
CA THR A 118 -4.03 13.28 11.44
C THR A 118 -4.95 14.45 11.73
N PRO A 119 -6.26 14.18 11.91
CA PRO A 119 -7.23 15.19 12.27
C PRO A 119 -6.84 16.08 13.45
N ALA A 120 -7.15 17.37 13.36
CA ALA A 120 -6.82 18.34 14.39
C ALA A 120 -7.65 18.06 15.64
N GLY A 121 -6.99 18.04 16.81
CA GLY A 121 -7.64 17.72 18.08
C GLY A 121 -7.68 16.21 18.39
N TYR A 122 -7.18 15.36 17.49
CA TYR A 122 -6.94 13.96 17.80
C TYR A 122 -5.76 13.83 18.77
N SER A 123 -5.96 13.22 19.92
CA SER A 123 -4.90 13.01 20.91
C SER A 123 -4.36 11.58 20.83
N TYR A 124 -3.05 11.45 20.67
CA TYR A 124 -2.36 10.17 20.77
C TYR A 124 -1.93 9.88 22.20
N ASN A 125 -2.06 8.62 22.61
CA ASN A 125 -1.29 8.13 23.74
C ASN A 125 0.11 7.75 23.23
N VAL A 126 1.11 8.62 23.44
CA VAL A 126 2.47 8.46 22.91
C VAL A 126 3.16 7.20 23.46
N ASP A 127 2.73 6.67 24.61
CA ASP A 127 3.27 5.41 25.14
C ASP A 127 2.84 4.18 24.34
N SER A 128 1.72 4.25 23.60
CA SER A 128 1.27 3.18 22.70
C SER A 128 2.13 3.04 21.43
N TRP A 129 2.98 4.03 21.15
CA TRP A 129 3.82 4.04 19.96
C TRP A 129 5.12 3.25 20.15
N LYS A 130 5.45 2.92 21.40
CA LYS A 130 6.66 2.16 21.78
C LYS A 130 6.53 0.65 21.55
N SER A 131 5.38 0.18 21.06
CA SER A 131 4.99 -1.25 21.08
C SER A 131 4.97 -1.94 19.72
N SER A 132 5.26 -1.24 18.61
CA SER A 132 5.30 -1.89 17.29
C SER A 132 6.51 -2.85 17.22
N PRO A 133 6.34 -4.10 16.75
CA PRO A 133 7.41 -5.13 16.79
C PRO A 133 8.66 -4.83 15.96
N SER A 134 8.67 -3.73 15.19
CA SER A 134 9.77 -3.33 14.32
C SER A 134 10.90 -2.59 15.03
N SER A 135 10.76 -2.20 16.30
CA SER A 135 11.77 -1.40 17.02
C SER A 135 12.65 -2.23 17.97
N LEU A 136 13.57 -3.04 17.43
CA LEU A 136 14.74 -3.49 18.18
C LEU A 136 15.86 -2.46 18.04
N SER A 137 15.72 -1.31 18.71
CA SER A 137 16.87 -0.47 19.04
C SER A 137 16.60 0.35 20.30
N GLU A 138 17.38 0.11 21.36
CA GLU A 138 17.43 0.94 22.57
C GLU A 138 17.53 2.42 22.21
N LYS A 139 16.55 3.25 22.60
CA LYS A 139 16.69 4.71 22.55
C LYS A 139 16.07 5.43 23.76
N SER A 140 16.74 6.52 24.07
CA SER A 140 16.78 7.29 25.31
C SER A 140 15.46 7.94 25.74
N HIS A 141 15.38 8.25 27.04
CA HIS A 141 14.31 8.98 27.74
C HIS A 141 14.13 10.43 27.25
N TYR A 142 13.63 10.62 26.04
CA TYR A 142 13.10 11.91 25.61
C TYR A 142 11.66 11.72 25.14
N HIS A 143 10.73 12.49 25.72
CA HIS A 143 9.30 12.43 25.37
C HIS A 143 8.98 13.55 24.36
N PRO A 144 8.98 13.28 23.05
CA PRO A 144 8.53 14.28 22.07
C PRO A 144 7.04 14.55 22.25
N THR A 145 6.65 15.82 22.20
CA THR A 145 5.23 16.21 22.13
C THR A 145 4.83 16.30 20.65
N VAL A 146 3.85 15.50 20.25
CA VAL A 146 3.28 15.53 18.89
C VAL A 146 1.98 16.31 18.91
N GLN A 147 1.86 17.31 18.03
CA GLN A 147 0.64 18.08 17.84
C GLN A 147 0.02 17.70 16.50
N THR A 148 -1.25 17.31 16.52
CA THR A 148 -2.03 17.04 15.31
C THR A 148 -2.48 18.35 14.69
N ARG A 149 -2.28 18.50 13.38
CA ARG A 149 -2.76 19.66 12.64
C ARG A 149 -3.27 19.21 11.29
N GLU A 150 -4.54 19.41 11.02
CA GLU A 150 -5.09 19.30 9.67
C GLU A 150 -4.53 20.43 8.81
N THR A 151 -3.55 20.10 7.97
CA THR A 151 -3.04 21.01 6.93
C THR A 151 -3.39 20.58 5.52
N PHE A 152 -4.14 19.49 5.33
CA PHE A 152 -4.55 19.04 4.01
C PHE A 152 -5.34 20.12 3.27
N ARG A 153 -4.68 20.75 2.30
CA ARG A 153 -5.39 21.45 1.23
C ARG A 153 -5.75 20.40 0.18
N SER A 154 -6.87 20.61 -0.52
CA SER A 154 -7.30 19.76 -1.63
C SER A 154 -6.24 19.53 -2.72
N ALA A 155 -5.19 20.36 -2.78
CA ALA A 155 -4.04 20.21 -3.67
C ALA A 155 -3.04 19.12 -3.24
N ASP A 156 -2.96 18.74 -1.96
CA ASP A 156 -2.03 17.71 -1.46
C ASP A 156 -2.57 16.28 -1.68
N LEU A 157 -3.90 16.15 -1.79
CA LEU A 157 -4.60 14.90 -2.14
C LEU A 157 -4.36 14.47 -3.60
N GLN A 158 -3.89 15.37 -4.47
CA GLN A 158 -3.53 15.02 -5.85
C GLN A 158 -2.34 14.05 -5.92
N HIS A 159 -1.53 13.93 -4.87
CA HIS A 159 -0.40 13.01 -4.86
C HIS A 159 -0.79 11.56 -4.50
N TRP A 160 -1.97 11.32 -3.93
CA TRP A 160 -2.35 9.99 -3.42
C TRP A 160 -3.75 9.48 -3.81
N CYS A 161 -4.56 10.20 -4.60
CA CYS A 161 -5.93 9.75 -4.86
C CYS A 161 -6.44 9.75 -6.30
N TYR A 162 -5.70 10.15 -7.35
CA TYR A 162 -6.27 10.03 -8.70
C TYR A 162 -5.20 9.91 -9.80
N TYR A 163 -4.79 8.69 -10.14
CA TYR A 163 -4.12 8.44 -11.43
C TYR A 163 -5.17 8.04 -12.47
N LYS A 164 -5.79 9.03 -13.11
CA LYS A 164 -6.48 8.84 -14.40
C LYS A 164 -5.67 9.52 -15.50
N ARG A 165 -4.84 8.75 -16.21
CA ARG A 165 -4.26 9.19 -17.48
C ARG A 165 -4.37 8.08 -18.52
N GLY A 166 -5.19 8.32 -19.54
CA GLY A 166 -5.44 7.42 -20.66
C GLY A 166 -6.58 6.43 -20.40
N LYS A 167 -7.16 5.90 -21.48
CA LYS A 167 -8.28 4.93 -21.52
C LYS A 167 -7.92 3.56 -20.92
N ARG A 168 -7.36 3.52 -19.71
CA ARG A 168 -7.00 2.30 -18.98
C ARG A 168 -7.49 2.46 -17.55
N HIS A 169 -8.40 1.58 -17.16
CA HIS A 169 -9.00 1.58 -15.83
C HIS A 169 -8.04 0.89 -14.84
N VAL A 170 -7.92 1.45 -13.65
CA VAL A 170 -7.21 0.86 -12.50
C VAL A 170 -8.22 0.78 -11.36
N LEU A 171 -8.37 -0.40 -10.77
CA LEU A 171 -9.21 -0.63 -9.61
C LEU A 171 -8.34 -0.65 -8.35
N ILE A 172 -8.73 0.13 -7.34
CA ILE A 172 -8.08 0.11 -6.03
C ILE A 172 -8.93 -0.75 -5.11
N SER A 173 -8.38 -1.85 -4.62
CA SER A 173 -8.99 -2.72 -3.61
C SER A 173 -8.28 -2.52 -2.29
N ILE A 174 -9.04 -2.40 -1.20
CA ILE A 174 -8.50 -2.33 0.16
C ILE A 174 -8.89 -3.63 0.84
N ALA A 175 -7.91 -4.46 1.20
CA ALA A 175 -8.16 -5.65 2.01
C ALA A 175 -8.29 -5.22 3.47
N THR A 176 -9.49 -5.40 4.04
CA THR A 176 -9.80 -5.14 5.46
C THR A 176 -9.58 -6.37 6.32
#